data_AF-A0A806LMB6-F1
#
_entry.id   AF-A0A806LMB6-F1
#
_cell.length_a   1.000
_cell.length_b   1.000
_cell.length_c   1.000
_cell.angle_alpha   90.00
_cell.angle_beta   90.00
_cell.angle_gamma   90.00
#
_symmetry.space_group_name_H-M   'P 1'
#
loop_
_entity.id
_entity.type
_entity.pdbx_description
1 polymer ?
#
loop_
_entity_poly.entity_id
_entity_poly.type
_entity_poly.pdbx_seq_one_letter_code
_entity_poly.pdbx_strand_id
1 'polypeptide(L)'
;MRAFYPRLEAALEAFFAREAPLENASKEIIDGFYQLLWPFMTDSAIADKLKVALDPLMPQPLYETVRLNLTQPAYIRLVTTEQQPDLVISAQNLAPGEEPIVPDTPVFYLASDRFESWSQLYQELFARSRKLIAH
;
A
#
# COMPACT_ATOMS: atom_id res chain seq x y z
N MET A 1 -6.78 -2.17 14.98
CA MET A 1 -5.37 -2.31 14.56
C MET A 1 -4.73 -0.94 14.57
N ARG A 2 -3.87 -0.63 15.54
CA ARG A 2 -2.99 0.56 15.53
C ARG A 2 -2.02 0.41 16.70
N ALA A 3 -0.76 0.09 16.36
CA ALA A 3 0.45 0.42 17.12
C ALA A 3 1.64 -0.23 16.38
N PHE A 4 1.85 0.15 15.12
CA PHE A 4 3.04 -0.29 14.38
C PHE A 4 4.26 0.61 14.70
N TYR A 5 4.05 1.85 15.18
CA TYR A 5 5.10 2.82 15.52
C TYR A 5 4.68 3.72 16.70
N PRO A 6 4.93 3.31 17.96
CA PRO A 6 4.44 4.04 19.13
C PRO A 6 4.98 5.47 19.26
N ARG A 7 6.17 5.75 18.70
CA ARG A 7 6.72 7.12 18.66
C ARG A 7 6.04 8.03 17.66
N LEU A 8 5.63 7.49 16.51
CA LEU A 8 4.88 8.25 15.49
C LEU A 8 3.46 8.52 15.97
N GLU A 9 2.84 7.53 16.60
CA GLU A 9 1.52 7.66 17.21
C GLU A 9 1.53 8.76 18.28
N ALA A 10 2.50 8.74 19.20
CA ALA A 10 2.67 9.80 20.19
C ALA A 10 2.91 11.19 19.55
N ALA A 11 3.65 11.27 18.44
CA ALA A 11 3.88 12.52 17.73
C ALA A 11 2.62 13.05 17.03
N LEU A 12 1.82 12.17 16.43
CA LEU A 12 0.54 12.51 15.82
C LEU A 12 -0.48 12.93 16.88
N GLU A 13 -0.57 12.22 18.00
CA GLU A 13 -1.42 12.57 19.14
C GLU A 13 -1.05 13.95 19.70
N ALA A 14 0.25 14.23 19.89
CA ALA A 14 0.72 15.54 20.34
C ALA A 14 0.42 16.66 19.34
N PHE A 15 0.51 16.39 18.04
CA PHE A 15 0.14 17.33 16.98
C PHE A 15 -1.37 17.64 17.02
N PHE A 16 -2.24 16.63 17.08
CA PHE A 16 -3.69 16.83 17.10
C PHE A 16 -4.19 17.47 18.40
N ALA A 17 -3.56 17.17 19.54
CA ALA A 17 -3.84 17.85 20.79
C ALA A 17 -3.55 19.36 20.73
N ARG A 18 -2.61 19.79 19.88
CA ARG A 18 -2.25 21.20 19.68
C ARG A 18 -3.13 21.91 18.66
N GLU A 19 -3.38 21.27 17.52
CA GLU A 19 -4.05 21.91 16.37
C GLU A 19 -5.58 21.78 16.41
N ALA A 20 -6.13 20.86 17.22
CA ALA A 20 -7.57 20.59 17.38
C ALA A 20 -8.38 20.60 16.06
N PRO A 21 -7.97 19.87 15.01
CA PRO A 21 -8.69 19.88 13.74
C PRO A 21 -10.06 19.19 13.86
N LEU A 22 -10.97 19.53 12.95
CA LEU A 22 -12.26 18.84 12.80
C LEU A 22 -12.04 17.33 12.65
N GLU A 23 -12.91 16.49 13.23
CA GLU A 23 -12.73 15.02 13.26
C GLU A 23 -12.43 14.42 11.88
N ASN A 24 -13.07 14.93 10.83
CA ASN A 24 -12.86 14.46 9.45
C ASN A 24 -11.45 14.78 8.93
N ALA A 25 -10.89 15.93 9.28
CA ALA A 25 -9.55 16.34 8.86
C ALA A 25 -8.44 15.54 9.56
N SER A 26 -8.70 15.05 10.78
CA SER A 26 -7.74 14.23 11.54
C SER A 26 -7.38 12.94 10.80
N LYS A 27 -8.36 12.28 10.19
CA LYS A 27 -8.14 11.04 9.43
C LYS A 27 -7.31 11.28 8.17
N GLU A 28 -7.64 12.31 7.40
CA GLU A 28 -6.91 12.69 6.19
C GLU A 28 -5.46 13.09 6.48
N ILE A 29 -5.22 13.83 7.57
CA ILE A 29 -3.88 14.23 8.00
C ILE A 29 -3.06 13.00 8.40
N ILE A 30 -3.63 12.07 9.16
CA ILE A 30 -2.96 10.81 9.54
C ILE A 30 -2.58 10.01 8.29
N ASP A 31 -3.51 9.85 7.35
CA ASP A 31 -3.27 9.12 6.11
C ASP A 31 -2.17 9.77 5.27
N GLY A 32 -2.15 11.11 5.18
CA GLY A 32 -1.08 11.86 4.53
C GLY A 32 0.29 11.68 5.20
N PHE A 33 0.37 11.69 6.53
CA PHE A 33 1.62 11.46 7.25
C PHE A 33 2.19 10.06 6.99
N TYR A 34 1.35 9.03 7.05
CA TYR A 34 1.79 7.68 6.76
C TYR A 34 2.26 7.53 5.29
N GLN A 35 1.56 8.15 4.33
CA GLN A 35 1.99 8.18 2.93
C GLN A 35 3.38 8.80 2.74
N LEU A 36 3.68 9.88 3.47
CA LEU A 36 5.00 10.53 3.40
C LEU A 36 6.11 9.68 4.02
N LEU A 37 5.79 8.84 5.01
CA LEU A 37 6.77 8.08 5.78
C LEU A 37 7.04 6.68 5.20
N TRP A 38 6.03 6.03 4.62
CA TRP A 38 6.14 4.65 4.14
C TRP A 38 7.29 4.40 3.15
N PRO A 39 7.57 5.28 2.17
CA PRO A 39 8.70 5.11 1.24
C PRO A 39 10.06 5.05 1.93
N PHE A 40 10.22 5.71 3.08
CA PHE A 40 11.49 5.85 3.79
C PHE A 40 11.66 4.85 4.93
N MET A 41 10.69 3.97 5.14
CA MET A 41 10.83 2.92 6.14
C MET A 41 11.74 1.80 5.62
N THR A 42 13.03 2.04 5.73
CA THR A 42 14.08 1.14 5.27
C THR A 42 14.51 0.24 6.41
N ASP A 43 13.85 -0.91 6.54
CA ASP A 43 14.48 -2.09 7.13
C ASP A 43 14.02 -3.32 6.37
N SER A 44 14.72 -3.62 5.28
CA SER A 44 14.84 -5.00 4.80
C SER A 44 16.04 -5.11 3.85
N ALA A 45 17.14 -5.60 4.40
CA ALA A 45 18.26 -6.14 3.62
C ALA A 45 17.99 -7.62 3.33
N ILE A 46 16.93 -8.00 2.59
CA ILE A 46 16.57 -9.41 2.38
C ILE A 46 16.05 -9.67 0.96
N ALA A 47 16.45 -10.81 0.40
CA ALA A 47 16.06 -11.35 -0.91
C ALA A 47 14.55 -11.62 -1.08
N ASP A 48 13.81 -11.64 0.03
CA ASP A 48 12.39 -12.02 0.14
C ASP A 48 11.45 -10.80 0.15
N LYS A 49 11.66 -9.88 -0.79
CA LYS A 49 10.73 -8.76 -0.98
C LYS A 49 9.39 -9.27 -1.49
N LEU A 50 8.30 -8.68 -0.99
CA LEU A 50 6.95 -8.96 -1.49
C LEU A 50 6.89 -8.66 -2.99
N LYS A 51 6.62 -9.67 -3.81
CA LYS A 51 6.47 -9.55 -5.26
C LYS A 51 5.09 -8.98 -5.56
N VAL A 52 5.07 -7.78 -6.12
CA VAL A 52 3.84 -7.05 -6.43
C VAL A 52 3.73 -6.90 -7.94
N ALA A 53 2.62 -7.35 -8.51
CA ALA A 53 2.28 -7.09 -9.91
C ALA A 53 1.21 -6.00 -10.01
N LEU A 54 1.26 -5.21 -11.08
CA LEU A 54 0.20 -4.29 -11.45
C LEU A 54 -0.66 -4.93 -12.54
N ASP A 55 -1.97 -4.75 -12.43
CA ASP A 55 -2.92 -5.16 -13.46
C ASP A 55 -2.59 -4.50 -14.81
N PRO A 56 -2.33 -5.28 -15.88
CA PRO A 56 -2.04 -4.74 -17.21
C PRO A 56 -3.24 -4.02 -17.85
N LEU A 57 -4.46 -4.26 -17.37
CA LEU A 57 -5.68 -3.59 -17.82
C LEU A 57 -5.95 -2.28 -17.05
N MET A 58 -5.08 -1.91 -16.11
CA MET A 58 -5.16 -0.64 -15.41
C MET A 58 -5.02 0.54 -16.40
N PRO A 59 -5.84 1.61 -16.27
CA PRO A 59 -5.68 2.80 -17.11
C PRO A 59 -4.26 3.37 -17.04
N GLN A 60 -3.65 3.64 -18.20
CA GLN A 60 -2.22 4.02 -18.31
C GLN A 60 -1.76 5.15 -17.37
N PRO A 61 -2.49 6.28 -17.22
CA PRO A 61 -2.09 7.34 -16.29
C PRO A 61 -2.01 6.86 -14.83
N LEU A 62 -2.94 5.98 -14.44
CA LEU A 62 -2.98 5.40 -13.10
C LEU A 62 -1.88 4.36 -12.93
N TYR A 63 -1.68 3.49 -13.93
CA TYR A 63 -0.61 2.50 -13.95
C TYR A 63 0.76 3.14 -13.69
N GLU A 64 1.09 4.20 -14.42
CA GLU A 64 2.36 4.91 -14.24
C GLU A 64 2.48 5.58 -12.87
N THR A 65 1.39 6.15 -12.37
CA THR A 65 1.35 6.75 -11.03
C THR A 65 1.61 5.70 -9.94
N VAL A 66 0.95 4.55 -10.01
CA VAL A 66 1.15 3.41 -9.08
C VAL A 66 2.55 2.84 -9.19
N ARG A 67 3.03 2.62 -10.41
CA ARG A 67 4.38 2.14 -10.65
C ARG A 67 5.41 3.06 -10.01
N LEU A 68 5.35 4.37 -10.25
CA LEU A 68 6.31 5.32 -9.69
C LEU A 68 6.27 5.36 -8.16
N ASN A 69 5.07 5.40 -7.57
CA ASN A 69 4.91 5.41 -6.11
C ASN A 69 5.46 4.14 -5.45
N LEU A 70 5.28 2.98 -6.09
CA LEU A 70 5.71 1.68 -5.57
C LEU A 70 7.17 1.32 -5.91
N THR A 71 7.91 2.16 -6.64
CA THR A 71 9.35 1.95 -6.79
C THR A 71 10.14 2.30 -5.53
N GLN A 72 9.56 3.10 -4.63
CA GLN A 72 10.25 3.64 -3.47
C GLN A 72 10.32 2.70 -2.25
N PRO A 73 9.26 1.95 -1.87
CA PRO A 73 9.30 1.15 -0.65
C PRO A 73 10.29 0.00 -0.75
N ALA A 74 11.22 -0.08 0.21
CA ALA A 74 12.32 -1.05 0.18
C ALA A 74 11.87 -2.51 0.37
N TYR A 75 10.68 -2.75 0.94
CA TYR A 75 10.14 -4.06 1.31
C TYR A 75 9.30 -4.74 0.21
N ILE A 76 9.15 -4.10 -0.96
CA ILE A 76 8.44 -4.68 -2.12
C ILE A 76 9.37 -4.77 -3.34
N ARG A 77 9.01 -5.64 -4.28
CA ARG A 77 9.61 -5.75 -5.60
C ARG A 77 8.50 -5.79 -6.64
N LEU A 78 8.53 -4.86 -7.58
CA LEU A 78 7.64 -4.91 -8.73
C LEU A 78 8.04 -6.05 -9.68
N VAL A 79 7.06 -6.86 -10.09
CA VAL A 79 7.18 -7.99 -11.00
C VAL A 79 6.04 -7.98 -12.02
N THR A 80 6.15 -8.77 -13.09
CA THR A 80 5.04 -9.01 -14.02
C THR A 80 4.07 -10.06 -13.47
N THR A 81 2.87 -10.15 -14.03
CA THR A 81 1.87 -11.18 -13.67
C THR A 81 2.38 -12.61 -13.93
N GLU A 82 3.28 -12.78 -14.90
CA GLU A 82 3.93 -14.06 -15.24
C GLU A 82 5.00 -14.50 -14.24
N GLN A 83 5.48 -13.58 -13.39
CA GLN A 83 6.58 -13.80 -12.45
C GLN A 83 6.13 -14.30 -11.08
N GLN A 84 4.94 -14.90 -11.00
CA GLN A 84 4.35 -15.43 -9.76
C GLN A 84 4.34 -14.38 -8.63
N PRO A 85 3.54 -13.30 -8.78
CA PRO A 85 3.41 -12.28 -7.75
C PRO A 85 2.75 -12.84 -6.48
N ASP A 86 3.09 -12.26 -5.33
CA ASP A 86 2.44 -12.52 -4.05
C ASP A 86 1.16 -11.68 -3.88
N LEU A 87 1.04 -10.60 -4.65
CA LEU A 87 -0.10 -9.68 -4.66
C LEU A 87 -0.23 -9.01 -6.05
N VAL A 88 -1.47 -8.88 -6.53
CA VAL A 88 -1.80 -8.05 -7.70
C VAL A 88 -2.51 -6.77 -7.24
N ILE A 89 -2.15 -5.62 -7.79
CA ILE A 89 -2.87 -4.36 -7.59
C ILE A 89 -3.68 -4.04 -8.84
N SER A 90 -4.99 -3.89 -8.70
CA SER A 90 -5.90 -3.56 -9.80
C SER A 90 -6.72 -2.32 -9.48
N ALA A 91 -7.15 -1.60 -10.52
CA ALA A 91 -8.11 -0.50 -10.43
C ALA A 91 -9.54 -0.94 -10.80
N GLN A 92 -9.72 -2.20 -11.21
CA GLN A 92 -11.00 -2.74 -11.63
C GLN A 92 -11.44 -3.78 -10.60
N ASN A 93 -12.54 -3.53 -9.91
CA ASN A 93 -13.19 -4.58 -9.13
C ASN A 93 -13.71 -5.64 -10.11
N LEU A 94 -13.30 -6.90 -9.93
CA LEU A 94 -13.84 -8.01 -10.72
C LEU A 94 -15.36 -8.03 -10.60
N ALA A 95 -16.04 -8.10 -11.75
CA ALA A 95 -17.47 -8.36 -11.76
C ALA A 95 -17.75 -9.79 -11.25
N PRO A 96 -18.94 -10.07 -10.70
CA PRO A 96 -19.29 -11.43 -10.28
C PRO A 96 -19.16 -12.43 -11.43
N GLY A 97 -18.26 -13.41 -11.28
CA GLY A 97 -17.99 -14.44 -12.30
C GLY A 97 -16.78 -14.18 -13.19
N GLU A 98 -16.08 -13.05 -13.03
CA GLU A 98 -14.79 -12.84 -13.68
C GLU A 98 -13.66 -13.57 -12.95
N GLU A 99 -12.74 -14.14 -13.74
CA GLU A 99 -11.56 -14.78 -13.19
C GLU A 99 -10.49 -13.74 -12.81
N PRO A 100 -9.78 -13.95 -11.69
CA PRO A 100 -8.66 -13.08 -11.34
C PRO A 100 -7.52 -13.22 -12.36
N ILE A 101 -6.84 -12.10 -12.63
CA ILE A 101 -5.75 -11.98 -13.61
C ILE A 101 -4.64 -13.01 -13.36
N VAL A 102 -4.36 -13.29 -12.08
CA VAL A 102 -3.46 -14.35 -11.67
C VAL A 102 -4.25 -15.28 -10.74
N PRO A 103 -4.47 -16.55 -11.12
CA PRO A 103 -5.17 -17.52 -10.28
C PRO A 103 -4.53 -17.65 -8.90
N ASP A 104 -5.37 -17.84 -7.87
CA ASP A 104 -4.99 -18.03 -6.47
C ASP A 104 -4.13 -16.91 -5.85
N THR A 105 -3.95 -15.79 -6.54
CA THR A 105 -3.19 -14.64 -6.06
C THR A 105 -4.14 -13.57 -5.53
N PRO A 106 -3.90 -13.05 -4.31
CA PRO A 106 -4.74 -11.99 -3.76
C PRO A 106 -4.65 -10.72 -4.60
N VAL A 107 -5.78 -10.01 -4.70
CA VAL A 107 -5.88 -8.74 -5.43
C VAL A 107 -6.21 -7.61 -4.45
N PHE A 108 -5.45 -6.52 -4.50
CA PHE A 108 -5.79 -5.26 -3.85
C PHE A 108 -6.44 -4.32 -4.87
N TYR A 109 -7.67 -3.90 -4.58
CA TYR A 109 -8.41 -2.99 -5.45
C TYR A 109 -8.22 -1.53 -5.02
N LEU A 110 -7.66 -0.73 -5.92
CA LEU A 110 -7.52 0.70 -5.74
C LEU A 110 -8.88 1.37 -5.92
N ALA A 111 -9.41 1.93 -4.82
CA ALA A 111 -10.54 2.83 -4.87
C ALA A 111 -10.08 4.19 -5.44
N SER A 112 -10.15 4.32 -6.76
CA SER A 112 -10.03 5.53 -7.58
C SER A 112 -8.77 6.42 -7.39
N ASP A 113 -8.67 7.40 -8.26
CA ASP A 113 -7.72 8.52 -8.40
C ASP A 113 -7.51 9.42 -7.15
N ARG A 114 -8.17 9.14 -6.02
CA ARG A 114 -8.04 9.93 -4.79
C ARG A 114 -7.16 9.23 -3.77
N PHE A 115 -6.31 10.01 -3.12
CA PHE A 115 -5.29 9.62 -2.12
C PHE A 115 -5.77 8.67 -0.99
N GLU A 116 -7.08 8.49 -0.82
CA GLU A 116 -7.71 7.68 0.23
C GLU A 116 -7.28 6.20 0.22
N SER A 117 -7.09 5.58 -0.96
CA SER A 117 -6.73 4.16 -1.05
C SER A 117 -5.22 3.90 -0.91
N TRP A 118 -4.38 4.93 -1.01
CA TRP A 118 -2.92 4.77 -0.96
C TRP A 118 -2.39 4.46 0.42
N SER A 119 -2.93 5.10 1.46
CA SER A 119 -2.57 4.79 2.86
C SER A 119 -2.88 3.33 3.16
N GLN A 120 -4.05 2.86 2.72
CA GLN A 120 -4.48 1.47 2.86
C GLN A 120 -3.59 0.51 2.05
N LEU A 121 -3.24 0.87 0.80
CA LEU A 121 -2.33 0.10 -0.02
C LEU A 121 -0.99 -0.11 0.69
N TYR A 122 -0.36 0.97 1.16
CA TYR A 122 0.94 0.86 1.82
C TYR A 122 0.86 0.06 3.13
N GLN A 123 -0.21 0.21 3.91
CA GLN A 123 -0.46 -0.60 5.10
C GLN A 123 -0.57 -2.09 4.76
N GLU A 124 -1.32 -2.43 3.71
CA GLU A 124 -1.49 -3.81 3.26
C GLU A 124 -0.17 -4.40 2.76
N LEU A 125 0.57 -3.66 1.93
CA LEU A 125 1.88 -4.07 1.43
C LEU A 125 2.87 -4.31 2.57
N PHE A 126 2.89 -3.43 3.58
CA PHE A 126 3.75 -3.58 4.74
C PHE A 126 3.34 -4.77 5.62
N ALA A 127 2.05 -4.95 5.88
CA ALA A 127 1.56 -6.08 6.66
C ALA A 127 1.87 -7.43 5.98
N ARG A 128 1.74 -7.51 4.65
CA ARG A 128 2.05 -8.72 3.88
C ARG A 128 3.55 -9.01 3.83
N SER A 129 4.39 -8.00 3.61
CA SER A 129 5.85 -8.20 3.59
C SER A 129 6.35 -8.76 4.93
N ARG A 130 5.77 -8.36 6.05
CA ARG A 130 6.09 -8.91 7.38
C ARG A 130 5.66 -10.37 7.57
N LYS A 131 4.60 -10.83 6.91
CA LYS A 131 4.18 -12.23 6.94
C LYS A 131 5.12 -13.13 6.14
N LEU A 132 5.68 -12.64 5.04
CA LEU A 132 6.67 -13.39 4.24
C LEU A 132 7.94 -13.72 5.02
N ILE A 133 8.43 -12.78 5.85
CA ILE A 133 9.65 -12.95 6.66
C ILE A 133 9.44 -13.93 7.85
N ALA A 134 8.19 -14.22 8.21
CA ALA A 134 7.87 -15.08 9.35
C ALA A 134 7.88 -16.59 9.01
N HIS A 135 8.17 -16.94 7.76
CA HIS A 135 8.32 -18.31 7.25
C HIS A 135 9.77 -18.58 6.85
#